data_AF-A0A6G0QD36-F1
#
_entry.id   AF-A0A6G0QD36-F1
#
_cell.length_a   1.000
_cell.length_b   1.000
_cell.length_c   1.000
_cell.angle_alpha   90.00
_cell.angle_beta   90.00
_cell.angle_gamma   90.00
#
_symmetry.space_group_name_H-M   'P 1'
#
loop_
_entity.id
_entity.type
_entity.pdbx_description
1 polymer ?
#
loop_
_entity_poly.entity_id
_entity_poly.type
_entity_poly.pdbx_seq_one_letter_code
_entity_poly.pdbx_strand_id
1 'polypeptide(L)'
;MNSKIYQNWLLQLDKEMRAAKRHILLLVDNVSSHALGDMVLTNIKVQKLPANTTTYLQPLDAGVIASFKARFRSLQIDHGIERF
;
A
#
# COMPACT_ATOMS: atom_id res chain seq x y z
N MET A 1 1.82 -8.26 -6.56
CA MET A 1 0.52 -7.83 -7.14
C MET A 1 0.73 -7.56 -8.63
N ASN A 2 -0.22 -7.96 -9.49
CA ASN A 2 -0.21 -7.59 -10.91
C ASN A 2 -1.14 -6.40 -11.16
N SER A 3 -1.05 -5.78 -12.34
CA SER A 3 -1.82 -4.58 -12.66
C SER A 3 -3.34 -4.79 -12.59
N LYS A 4 -3.84 -5.97 -12.97
CA LYS A 4 -5.28 -6.26 -12.94
C LYS A 4 -5.83 -6.27 -11.51
N ILE A 5 -5.11 -6.89 -10.58
CA ILE A 5 -5.50 -6.90 -9.16
C ILE A 5 -5.46 -5.48 -8.59
N TYR A 6 -4.40 -4.72 -8.90
CA TYR A 6 -4.28 -3.33 -8.45
C TYR A 6 -5.43 -2.47 -8.96
N GLN A 7 -5.78 -2.59 -10.24
CA GLN A 7 -6.85 -1.82 -10.86
C GLN A 7 -8.22 -2.14 -10.26
N ASN A 8 -8.54 -3.42 -10.06
CA ASN A 8 -9.78 -3.84 -9.43
C ASN A 8 -9.90 -3.28 -8.00
N TRP A 9 -8.82 -3.36 -7.23
CA TRP A 9 -8.77 -2.79 -5.90
C TRP A 9 -8.97 -1.27 -5.90
N LEU A 10 -8.32 -0.57 -6.84
CA LEU A 10 -8.39 0.89 -6.94
C LEU A 10 -9.78 1.40 -7.32
N LEU A 11 -10.49 0.70 -8.21
CA LEU A 11 -11.89 0.99 -8.55
C LEU A 11 -12.82 0.81 -7.35
N GLN A 12 -12.60 -0.26 -6.58
CA GLN A 12 -13.38 -0.51 -5.37
C GLN A 12 -13.13 0.58 -4.32
N LEU A 13 -11.86 0.97 -4.12
CA LEU A 13 -11.52 2.06 -3.22
C LEU A 13 -12.15 3.40 -3.66
N ASP A 14 -12.15 3.71 -4.96
CA ASP A 14 -12.79 4.94 -5.48
C ASP A 14 -14.29 4.97 -5.21
N LYS A 15 -14.96 3.82 -5.40
CA LYS A 15 -16.38 3.66 -5.05
C LYS A 15 -16.63 3.91 -3.56
N GLU A 16 -15.76 3.42 -2.69
CA GLU A 16 -15.84 3.66 -1.24
C GLU A 16 -15.60 5.14 -0.89
N MET A 17 -14.61 5.79 -1.52
CA MET A 17 -14.35 7.21 -1.32
C MET A 17 -15.51 8.08 -1.81
N ARG A 18 -16.16 7.71 -2.92
CA ARG A 18 -17.40 8.33 -3.38
C ARG A 18 -18.53 8.20 -2.38
N ALA A 19 -18.77 6.98 -1.87
CA ALA A 19 -19.80 6.73 -0.87
C ALA A 19 -19.56 7.53 0.41
N ALA A 20 -18.28 7.66 0.81
CA ALA A 20 -17.85 8.48 1.94
C ALA A 20 -17.83 10.00 1.66
N LYS A 21 -18.10 10.44 0.41
CA LYS A 21 -17.96 11.83 -0.05
C LYS A 21 -16.57 12.42 0.22
N ARG A 22 -15.52 11.62 0.02
CA ARG A 22 -14.12 12.01 0.25
C ARG A 22 -13.37 12.07 -1.07
N HIS A 23 -12.50 13.07 -1.19
CA HIS A 23 -11.46 13.12 -2.21
C HIS A 23 -10.11 12.86 -1.53
N ILE A 24 -9.33 11.94 -2.09
CA ILE A 24 -8.03 11.57 -1.53
C ILE A 24 -6.92 11.62 -2.58
N LEU A 25 -5.72 11.92 -2.11
CA LEU A 25 -4.48 11.71 -2.84
C LEU A 25 -3.86 10.39 -2.36
N LEU A 26 -3.76 9.41 -3.26
CA LEU A 26 -3.14 8.13 -2.99
C LEU A 26 -1.69 8.14 -3.49
N LEU A 27 -0.75 8.15 -2.55
CA LEU A 27 0.68 8.04 -2.84
C LEU A 27 1.06 6.56 -2.96
N VAL A 28 1.66 6.19 -4.08
CA VAL A 28 2.07 4.80 -4.35
C VAL A 28 3.51 4.73 -4.83
N ASP A 29 4.15 3.58 -4.63
CA ASP A 29 5.47 3.30 -5.17
C ASP A 29 5.49 3.30 -6.71
N ASN A 30 6.63 3.65 -7.30
CA ASN A 30 6.83 3.74 -8.75
C ASN A 30 7.21 2.39 -9.36
N VAL A 31 6.28 1.46 -9.27
CA VAL A 31 6.39 0.10 -9.82
C VAL A 31 5.43 -0.09 -10.99
N SER A 32 5.85 -0.91 -11.97
CA SER A 32 5.08 -1.17 -13.20
C SER A 32 3.71 -1.81 -12.95
N SER A 33 3.56 -2.58 -11.87
CA SER A 33 2.28 -3.17 -11.45
C SER A 33 1.25 -2.12 -10.99
N HIS A 34 1.66 -0.90 -10.63
CA HIS A 34 0.76 0.21 -10.35
C HIS A 34 0.36 0.97 -11.64
N ALA A 35 0.09 0.24 -12.72
CA ALA A 35 -0.38 0.80 -13.98
C ALA A 35 -1.88 1.13 -13.89
N LEU A 36 -2.25 2.37 -14.21
CA LEU A 36 -3.65 2.81 -14.21
C LEU A 36 -4.42 2.29 -15.44
N GLY A 37 -3.74 2.10 -16.58
CA GLY A 37 -4.40 1.77 -17.84
C GLY A 37 -5.38 2.88 -18.25
N ASP A 38 -6.53 2.49 -18.81
CA ASP A 38 -7.60 3.40 -19.25
C ASP A 38 -8.64 3.67 -18.15
N MET A 39 -8.30 3.39 -16.88
CA MET A 39 -9.23 3.55 -15.77
C MET A 39 -9.50 5.02 -15.47
N VAL A 40 -10.77 5.35 -15.25
CA VAL A 40 -11.20 6.68 -14.81
C VAL A 40 -11.55 6.65 -13.34
N LEU A 41 -10.86 7.47 -12.55
CA LEU A 41 -11.10 7.68 -11.12
C LEU A 41 -11.69 9.06 -10.90
N THR A 42 -12.60 9.17 -9.94
CA THR A 42 -13.37 10.41 -9.72
C THR A 42 -13.07 11.03 -8.37
N ASN A 43 -12.75 10.21 -7.37
CA ASN A 43 -12.52 10.62 -5.99
C ASN A 43 -11.09 10.34 -5.52
N ILE A 44 -10.32 9.58 -6.30
CA ILE A 44 -8.93 9.27 -6.01
C ILE A 44 -8.03 9.87 -7.08
N LYS A 45 -7.08 10.70 -6.65
CA LYS A 45 -5.91 11.07 -7.45
C LYS A 45 -4.74 10.18 -7.05
N VAL A 46 -4.20 9.42 -7.99
CA VAL A 46 -3.00 8.59 -7.74
C VAL A 46 -1.75 9.37 -8.11
N GLN A 47 -0.77 9.38 -7.22
CA GLN A 47 0.55 9.95 -7.47
C GLN A 47 1.63 8.91 -7.18
N LYS A 48 2.47 8.65 -8.18
CA LYS A 48 3.66 7.82 -8.00
C LYS A 48 4.77 8.65 -7.36
N LEU A 49 5.46 8.08 -6.38
CA LEU A 49 6.64 8.70 -5.80
C LEU A 49 7.83 8.64 -6.79
N PRO A 50 8.86 9.50 -6.63
CA PRO A 50 10.07 9.39 -7.44
C PRO A 50 10.78 8.06 -7.16
N ALA A 51 11.48 7.54 -8.19
CA ALA A 51 12.32 6.36 -8.01
C ALA A 51 13.37 6.58 -6.90
N ASN A 52 13.74 5.52 -6.18
CA ASN A 52 14.73 5.53 -5.10
C ASN A 52 14.40 6.42 -3.88
N THR A 53 13.14 6.85 -3.73
CA THR A 53 12.70 7.63 -2.55
C THR A 53 11.96 6.79 -1.51
N THR A 54 11.79 5.49 -1.76
CA THR A 54 11.01 4.54 -0.97
C THR A 54 11.35 4.62 0.53
N THR A 55 12.62 4.52 0.91
CA THR A 55 13.05 4.53 2.31
C THR A 55 12.74 5.82 3.06
N TYR A 56 12.66 6.95 2.35
CA TYR A 56 12.49 8.27 2.97
C TYR A 56 11.06 8.80 2.87
N LEU A 57 10.36 8.51 1.77
CA LEU A 57 9.06 9.10 1.45
C LEU A 57 7.88 8.11 1.51
N GLN A 58 8.10 6.79 1.53
CA GLN A 58 7.03 5.82 1.75
C GLN A 58 6.87 5.55 3.25
N PRO A 59 5.82 6.06 3.93
CA PRO A 59 5.65 5.86 5.37
C PRO A 59 5.47 4.38 5.75
N LEU A 60 4.94 3.59 4.80
CA LEU A 60 4.81 2.14 4.92
C LEU A 60 6.18 1.48 5.12
N ASP A 61 7.14 1.77 4.24
CA ASP A 61 8.50 1.22 4.34
C ASP A 61 9.29 1.83 5.49
N ALA A 62 9.13 3.14 5.73
CA ALA A 62 9.91 3.88 6.71
C ALA A 62 9.58 3.53 8.18
N GLY A 63 8.38 3.02 8.48
CA GLY A 63 7.99 2.76 9.88
C GLY A 63 7.03 1.60 10.09
N VAL A 64 5.95 1.54 9.30
CA VAL A 64 4.88 0.55 9.53
C VAL A 64 5.38 -0.87 9.33
N ILE A 65 6.06 -1.13 8.21
CA ILE A 65 6.60 -2.46 7.87
C ILE A 65 7.70 -2.85 8.87
N ALA A 66 8.56 -1.91 9.26
CA ALA A 66 9.60 -2.16 10.25
C ALA A 66 9.00 -2.58 11.60
N SER A 67 7.98 -1.85 12.07
CA SER A 67 7.28 -2.13 13.32
C SER A 67 6.56 -3.48 13.29
N PHE A 68 5.88 -3.78 12.17
CA PHE A 68 5.20 -5.05 11.97
C PHE A 68 6.19 -6.24 11.98
N LYS A 69 7.31 -6.11 11.25
CA LYS A 69 8.36 -7.14 11.21
C LYS A 69 8.98 -7.38 12.59
N ALA A 70 9.21 -6.32 13.37
CA ALA A 70 9.73 -6.43 14.73
C ALA A 70 8.78 -7.24 15.62
N ARG A 71 7.48 -6.93 15.60
CA ARG A 71 6.48 -7.67 16.38
C ARG A 71 6.35 -9.12 15.93
N PHE A 72 6.32 -9.37 14.62
CA PHE A 72 6.24 -10.72 14.09
C PHE A 72 7.43 -11.58 14.53
N ARG A 73 8.65 -11.03 14.50
CA ARG A 73 9.85 -11.74 14.96
C ARG A 73 9.81 -12.07 16.46
N SER A 74 9.32 -11.15 17.29
CA SER A 74 9.13 -11.43 18.73
C SER A 74 8.25 -12.66 18.93
N LEU A 75 7.08 -12.70 18.27
CA LEU A 75 6.16 -13.84 18.36
C LEU A 75 6.78 -15.15 17.87
N GLN A 76 7.62 -15.10 16.82
CA GLN A 76 8.33 -16.29 16.34
C GLN A 76 9.36 -16.80 17.35
N ILE A 77 10.03 -15.91 18.07
CA ILE A 77 10.99 -16.27 19.12
C ILE A 77 10.25 -16.88 20.31
N ASP A 78 9.18 -16.23 20.77
CA ASP A 78 8.36 -16.70 21.89
C ASP A 78 7.81 -18.12 21.61
N HIS A 79 7.23 -18.32 20.42
CA HIS A 79 6.74 -19.64 19.98
C HIS A 79 7.87 -20.68 19.82
N GLY A 80 9.08 -20.24 19.50
CA GLY A 80 10.25 -21.09 19.46
C GLY A 80 10.66 -21.58 20.85
N ILE A 81 10.62 -20.68 21.85
CA ILE A 81 10.93 -21.00 23.26
C ILE A 81 9.87 -21.94 23.84
N GLU A 82 8.58 -21.69 23.60
CA GLU A 82 7.47 -22.52 24.09
C GLU A 82 7.49 -23.98 23.57
N ARG A 83 8.25 -24.25 22.50
CA ARG A 83 8.40 -25.59 21.92
C ARG A 83 9.50 -26.44 22.55
N PHE A 84 10.29 -25.87 23.46
CA PHE A 84 11.29 -26.56 24.27
C PHE A 84 10.82 -26.69 25.72
#